data_AF-A0A519K657-F1
#
_entry.id   AF-A0A519K657-F1
#
_cell.length_a   1.000
_cell.length_b   1.000
_cell.length_c   1.000
_cell.angle_alpha   90.00
_cell.angle_beta   90.00
_cell.angle_gamma   90.00
#
_symmetry.space_group_name_H-M   'P 1'
#
loop_
_entity.id
_entity.type
_entity.pdbx_description
1 polymer ?
#
loop_
_entity_poly.entity_id
_entity_poly.type
_entity_poly.pdbx_seq_one_letter_code
_entity_poly.pdbx_strand_id
1 'polypeptide(L)'
;DDLESWLEESFMMKRTFRNCALISGLIEQRQPGAEKTGRQVTFSTDLIYDVLRRHQPDHLLLRTARADAASGLLDVARLGQLLSRIQGQIVHQPLERPSPFCVPVLVQIGRERVGGGAAEMILDASAMDFAEETLIAEIMADAPPELEGAA
;
A
#
# COMPACT_ATOMS: atom_id res chain seq x y z
N ASP A 1 4.61 -17.52 8.40
CA ASP A 1 3.54 -16.86 9.14
C ASP A 1 3.72 -15.35 9.23
N ASP A 2 4.50 -14.77 10.14
CA ASP A 2 4.49 -13.29 10.30
C ASP A 2 5.08 -12.50 9.13
N LEU A 3 6.21 -12.94 8.58
CA LEU A 3 6.84 -12.28 7.42
C LEU A 3 5.91 -12.28 6.20
N GLU A 4 5.22 -13.40 5.97
CA GLU A 4 4.37 -13.57 4.80
C GLU A 4 3.11 -12.71 4.92
N SER A 5 2.49 -12.68 6.10
CA SER A 5 1.38 -11.76 6.38
C SER A 5 1.78 -10.30 6.22
N TRP A 6 2.96 -9.91 6.74
CA TRP A 6 3.48 -8.55 6.57
C TRP A 6 3.75 -8.21 5.10
N LEU A 7 4.31 -9.17 4.34
CA LEU A 7 4.56 -8.99 2.91
C LEU A 7 3.26 -8.79 2.13
N GLU A 8 2.21 -9.54 2.45
CA GLU A 8 0.91 -9.41 1.80
C GLU A 8 0.24 -8.05 2.04
N GLU A 9 0.53 -7.39 3.15
CA GLU A 9 0.02 -6.06 3.47
C GLU A 9 0.91 -4.94 2.94
N SER A 10 2.11 -5.27 2.48
CA SER A 10 3.08 -4.29 2.03
C SER A 10 2.65 -3.59 0.74
N PHE A 11 2.98 -2.30 0.64
CA PHE A 11 2.85 -1.53 -0.61
C PHE A 11 3.65 -2.18 -1.75
N MET A 12 4.75 -2.86 -1.43
CA MET A 12 5.54 -3.60 -2.40
C MET A 12 4.70 -4.68 -3.10
N MET A 13 3.91 -5.44 -2.35
CA MET A 13 3.09 -6.50 -2.93
C MET A 13 1.98 -5.93 -3.83
N LYS A 14 1.30 -4.87 -3.40
CA LYS A 14 0.31 -4.16 -4.24
C LYS A 14 0.93 -3.61 -5.52
N ARG A 15 2.16 -3.08 -5.44
CA ARG A 15 2.93 -2.61 -6.61
C ARG A 15 3.28 -3.77 -7.56
N THR A 16 3.74 -4.90 -7.05
CA THR A 16 4.09 -6.05 -7.89
C THR A 16 2.84 -6.66 -8.53
N PHE A 17 1.75 -6.77 -7.78
CA PHE A 17 0.46 -7.21 -8.31
C PHE A 17 -0.05 -6.31 -9.44
N ARG A 18 0.13 -4.99 -9.33
CA ARG A 18 -0.18 -4.06 -10.42
C ARG A 18 0.56 -4.39 -11.71
N ASN A 19 1.84 -4.70 -11.63
CA ASN A 19 2.60 -5.09 -12.81
C ASN A 19 2.02 -6.36 -13.43
N CYS A 20 1.70 -7.37 -12.61
CA CYS A 20 1.05 -8.60 -13.11
C CYS A 20 -0.32 -8.33 -13.74
N ALA A 21 -1.15 -7.46 -13.13
CA ALA A 21 -2.47 -7.10 -13.64
C ALA A 21 -2.40 -6.33 -14.97
N LEU A 22 -1.39 -5.49 -15.16
CA LEU A 22 -1.16 -4.79 -16.42
C LEU A 22 -0.66 -5.74 -17.53
N ILE A 23 0.30 -6.61 -17.21
CA ILE A 23 0.87 -7.55 -18.19
C ILE A 23 -0.16 -8.59 -18.62
N SER A 24 -0.97 -9.09 -17.68
CA SER A 24 -2.05 -10.05 -17.97
C SER A 24 -3.25 -9.44 -18.69
N GLY A 25 -3.28 -8.11 -18.87
CA GLY A 25 -4.41 -7.41 -19.49
C GLY A 25 -5.64 -7.29 -18.58
N LEU A 26 -5.53 -7.64 -17.30
CA LEU A 26 -6.62 -7.48 -16.33
C LEU A 26 -7.03 -6.00 -16.17
N ILE A 27 -6.07 -5.10 -16.29
CA ILE A 27 -6.32 -3.66 -16.35
C ILE A 27 -5.79 -3.11 -17.66
N GLU A 28 -6.72 -2.70 -18.51
CA GLU A 28 -6.40 -1.98 -19.72
C GLU A 28 -6.13 -0.50 -19.43
N GLN A 29 -4.98 0.00 -19.89
CA GLN A 29 -4.52 1.39 -19.69
C GLN A 29 -5.04 2.33 -20.78
N ARG A 30 -5.12 1.84 -22.02
CA ARG A 30 -5.48 2.62 -23.20
C ARG A 30 -6.71 2.02 -23.85
N GLN A 31 -7.78 2.80 -23.90
CA GLN A 31 -8.96 2.48 -24.70
C GLN A 31 -9.12 3.55 -25.78
N PRO A 32 -9.65 3.20 -26.97
CA PRO A 32 -9.93 4.20 -27.99
C PRO A 32 -10.79 5.33 -27.44
N GLY A 33 -10.24 6.55 -27.36
CA GLY A 33 -10.92 7.74 -26.85
C GLY A 33 -10.75 8.04 -25.35
N ALA A 34 -10.15 7.14 -24.55
CA ALA A 34 -9.89 7.40 -23.14
C ALA A 34 -8.66 6.64 -22.62
N GLU A 35 -7.75 7.35 -21.93
CA GLU A 35 -6.63 6.74 -21.20
C GLU A 35 -6.87 6.82 -19.69
N LYS A 36 -6.68 5.70 -19.00
CA LYS A 36 -6.74 5.71 -17.53
C LYS A 36 -5.50 6.40 -16.97
N THR A 37 -5.71 7.33 -16.04
CA THR A 37 -4.60 7.95 -15.31
C THR A 37 -3.89 6.91 -14.43
N GLY A 38 -2.61 7.13 -14.15
CA GLY A 38 -1.84 6.25 -13.24
C GLY A 38 -2.50 6.10 -11.86
N ARG A 39 -3.21 7.12 -11.38
CA ARG A 39 -4.00 7.06 -10.14
C ARG A 39 -5.21 6.12 -10.25
N GLN A 40 -5.95 6.17 -11.36
CA GLN A 40 -7.09 5.27 -11.59
C GLN A 40 -6.63 3.81 -11.74
N VAL A 41 -5.52 3.58 -12.42
CA VAL A 41 -4.90 2.25 -12.52
C VAL A 41 -4.51 1.75 -11.13
N THR A 42 -3.84 2.60 -10.33
CA THR A 42 -3.46 2.30 -8.94
C THR A 42 -4.65 1.82 -8.12
N PHE A 43 -5.67 2.66 -8.02
CA PHE A 43 -6.86 2.39 -7.22
C PHE A 43 -7.57 1.10 -7.64
N SER A 44 -7.77 0.91 -8.95
CA SER A 44 -8.44 -0.28 -9.49
C SER A 44 -7.66 -1.55 -9.16
N THR A 45 -6.32 -1.49 -9.26
CA THR A 45 -5.49 -2.66 -8.99
C THR A 45 -5.48 -3.02 -7.51
N ASP A 46 -5.40 -2.01 -6.63
CA ASP A 46 -5.33 -2.23 -5.18
C ASP A 46 -6.65 -2.86 -4.67
N LEU A 47 -7.80 -2.42 -5.19
CA LEU A 47 -9.09 -3.04 -4.89
C LEU A 47 -9.17 -4.50 -5.34
N ILE A 48 -8.74 -4.79 -6.58
CA ILE A 48 -8.73 -6.16 -7.09
C ILE A 48 -7.81 -7.05 -6.25
N TYR A 49 -6.64 -6.54 -5.86
CA TYR A 49 -5.71 -7.25 -4.98
C TYR A 49 -6.39 -7.61 -3.66
N ASP A 50 -7.01 -6.63 -3.00
CA ASP A 50 -7.65 -6.82 -1.69
C ASP A 50 -8.84 -7.81 -1.79
N VAL A 51 -9.62 -7.76 -2.87
CA VAL A 51 -10.73 -8.70 -3.12
C VAL A 51 -10.21 -10.12 -3.37
N LEU A 52 -9.22 -10.28 -4.25
CA LEU A 52 -8.64 -11.60 -4.54
C LEU A 52 -8.01 -12.20 -3.28
N ARG A 53 -7.30 -11.41 -2.48
CA ARG A 53 -6.71 -11.90 -1.22
C ARG A 53 -7.78 -12.43 -0.27
N ARG A 54 -8.92 -11.74 -0.13
CA ARG A 54 -10.00 -12.15 0.78
C ARG A 54 -10.81 -13.34 0.28
N HIS A 55 -11.06 -13.43 -1.03
CA HIS A 55 -12.03 -14.36 -1.59
C HIS A 55 -11.42 -15.49 -2.43
N GLN A 56 -10.22 -15.30 -2.97
CA GLN A 56 -9.51 -16.26 -3.82
C GLN A 56 -8.00 -16.21 -3.56
N PRO A 57 -7.52 -16.54 -2.34
CA PRO A 57 -6.12 -16.39 -1.96
C PRO A 57 -5.15 -17.22 -2.85
N ASP A 58 -5.62 -18.31 -3.44
CA ASP A 58 -4.83 -19.16 -4.34
C ASP A 58 -4.82 -18.68 -5.81
N HIS A 59 -5.34 -17.47 -6.09
CA HIS A 59 -5.43 -16.92 -7.43
C HIS A 59 -4.06 -16.81 -8.11
N LEU A 60 -3.99 -17.19 -9.40
CA LEU A 60 -2.74 -17.25 -10.17
C LEU A 60 -1.96 -15.93 -10.14
N LEU A 61 -2.64 -14.79 -10.32
CA LEU A 61 -1.99 -13.48 -10.31
C LEU A 61 -1.37 -13.12 -8.95
N LEU A 62 -1.95 -13.57 -7.83
CA LEU A 62 -1.35 -13.38 -6.51
C LEU A 62 -0.08 -14.21 -6.37
N ARG A 63 -0.10 -15.45 -6.88
CA ARG A 63 1.07 -16.34 -6.88
C ARG A 63 2.21 -15.79 -7.75
N THR A 64 1.88 -15.28 -8.95
CA THR A 64 2.86 -14.64 -9.84
C THR A 64 3.45 -13.39 -9.19
N ALA A 65 2.60 -12.51 -8.62
CA ALA A 65 3.07 -11.32 -7.92
C ALA A 65 4.01 -11.66 -6.75
N ARG A 66 3.71 -12.72 -6.00
CA ARG A 66 4.58 -13.20 -4.91
C ARG A 66 5.95 -13.67 -5.44
N ALA A 67 5.97 -14.43 -6.53
CA ALA A 67 7.20 -14.91 -7.15
C ALA A 67 8.07 -13.75 -7.69
N ASP A 68 7.44 -12.78 -8.34
CA ASP A 68 8.11 -11.59 -8.88
C ASP A 68 8.68 -10.72 -7.74
N ALA A 69 7.95 -10.55 -6.65
CA ALA A 69 8.43 -9.78 -5.49
C ALA A 69 9.62 -10.46 -4.81
N ALA A 70 9.56 -11.78 -4.63
CA ALA A 70 10.61 -12.56 -3.99
C ALA A 70 11.93 -12.56 -4.79
N SER A 71 11.86 -12.59 -6.12
CA SER A 71 13.02 -12.64 -7.00
C SER A 71 13.58 -11.26 -7.36
N GLY A 72 12.71 -10.26 -7.57
CA GLY A 72 13.11 -8.94 -8.05
C GLY A 72 13.40 -7.91 -6.96
N LEU A 73 12.59 -7.88 -5.89
CA LEU A 73 12.59 -6.78 -4.92
C LEU A 73 13.16 -7.16 -3.55
N LEU A 74 13.02 -8.42 -3.12
CA LEU A 74 13.39 -8.84 -1.77
C LEU A 74 14.57 -9.82 -1.68
N ASP A 75 14.98 -10.44 -2.80
CA ASP A 75 15.98 -11.53 -2.86
C ASP A 75 16.00 -12.38 -1.57
N VAL A 76 14.84 -12.98 -1.27
CA VAL A 76 14.58 -13.65 0.01
C VAL A 76 15.56 -14.79 0.25
N ALA A 77 15.97 -15.48 -0.83
CA ALA A 77 16.96 -16.55 -0.77
C ALA A 77 18.32 -16.04 -0.30
N ARG A 78 18.81 -14.92 -0.87
CA ARG A 78 20.07 -14.32 -0.45
C ARG A 78 20.00 -13.77 0.97
N LEU A 79 18.88 -13.16 1.36
CA LEU A 79 18.66 -12.70 2.73
C LEU A 79 18.72 -13.88 3.72
N GLY A 80 18.02 -14.99 3.42
CA GLY A 80 18.05 -16.19 4.25
C GLY A 80 19.45 -16.76 4.42
N GLN A 81 20.24 -16.79 3.35
CA GLN A 81 21.65 -17.22 3.40
C GLN A 81 22.50 -16.27 4.26
N LEU A 82 22.31 -14.95 4.11
CA LEU A 82 23.02 -13.94 4.91
C LEU A 82 22.70 -14.11 6.40
N LEU A 83 21.42 -14.19 6.76
CA LEU A 83 20.97 -14.33 8.15
C LEU A 83 21.50 -15.61 8.79
N SER A 84 21.46 -16.73 8.06
CA SER A 84 22.04 -18.00 8.51
C SER A 84 23.55 -17.88 8.77
N ARG A 85 24.28 -17.14 7.91
CA ARG A 85 25.72 -16.95 8.05
C ARG A 85 26.11 -16.07 9.24
N ILE A 86 25.34 -15.02 9.53
CA ILE A 86 25.67 -14.04 10.58
C ILE A 86 25.02 -14.35 11.93
N GLN A 87 24.24 -15.43 12.02
CA GLN A 87 23.56 -15.81 13.25
C GLN A 87 24.56 -15.93 14.42
N GLY A 88 24.27 -15.24 15.52
CA GLY A 88 25.14 -15.22 16.70
C GLY A 88 26.38 -14.32 16.59
N GLN A 89 26.58 -13.62 15.47
CA GLN A 89 27.73 -12.74 15.24
C GLN A 89 27.37 -11.24 15.31
N ILE A 90 26.13 -10.91 15.68
CA ILE A 90 25.66 -9.53 15.74
C ILE A 90 26.03 -8.92 17.10
N VAL A 91 26.87 -7.90 17.06
CA VAL A 91 27.22 -7.09 18.24
C VAL A 91 26.36 -5.83 18.25
N HIS A 92 25.50 -5.68 19.27
CA HIS A 92 24.72 -4.47 19.46
C HIS A 92 25.51 -3.45 20.30
N GLN A 93 25.74 -2.25 19.75
CA GLN A 93 26.47 -1.18 20.43
C GLN A 93 25.60 0.08 20.49
N PRO A 94 25.14 0.52 21.67
CA PRO A 94 24.47 1.81 21.80
C PRO A 94 25.48 2.95 21.63
N LEU A 95 25.06 4.03 20.96
CA LEU A 95 25.88 5.21 20.69
C LEU A 95 25.21 6.46 21.29
N GLU A 96 26.00 7.32 21.94
CA GLU A 96 25.53 8.60 22.50
C GLU A 96 25.26 9.68 21.44
N ARG A 97 25.77 9.47 20.21
CA ARG A 97 25.61 10.37 19.07
C ARG A 97 25.43 9.59 17.77
N PRO A 98 24.77 10.16 16.74
CA PRO A 98 24.62 9.49 15.45
C PRO A 98 25.96 9.10 14.83
N SER A 99 26.06 7.86 14.33
CA SER A 99 27.25 7.36 13.65
C SER A 99 27.46 8.06 12.30
N PRO A 100 28.70 8.37 11.87
CA PRO A 100 28.96 8.81 10.50
C PRO A 100 28.40 7.85 9.42
N PHE A 101 28.25 6.56 9.73
CA PHE A 101 27.64 5.58 8.83
C PHE A 101 26.12 5.77 8.63
N CYS A 102 25.44 6.54 9.47
CA CYS A 102 24.02 6.84 9.26
C CYS A 102 23.79 7.93 8.20
N VAL A 103 24.80 8.76 7.91
CA VAL A 103 24.66 9.93 7.03
C VAL A 103 24.09 9.57 5.64
N PRO A 104 24.58 8.51 4.94
CA PRO A 104 24.01 8.14 3.64
C PRO A 104 22.52 7.81 3.71
N VAL A 105 22.09 7.15 4.80
CA VAL A 105 20.69 6.75 5.02
C VAL A 105 19.83 7.98 5.32
N LEU A 106 20.30 8.89 6.18
CA LEU A 106 19.57 10.10 6.55
C LEU A 106 19.30 11.00 5.33
N VAL A 107 20.24 11.07 4.37
CA VAL A 107 20.06 11.85 3.14
C VAL A 107 19.08 11.19 2.15
N GLN A 108 18.81 9.87 2.28
CA GLN A 108 17.80 9.21 1.44
C GLN A 108 16.35 9.45 1.91
N ILE A 109 16.15 9.99 3.11
CA ILE A 109 14.80 10.24 3.64
C ILE A 109 14.04 11.15 2.68
N GLY A 110 12.88 10.68 2.21
CA GLY A 110 12.01 11.41 1.28
C GLY A 110 12.36 11.30 -0.21
N ARG A 111 13.45 10.60 -0.59
CA ARG A 111 13.77 10.35 -2.01
C ARG A 111 12.89 9.26 -2.63
N GLU A 112 12.47 8.29 -1.83
CA GLU A 112 11.56 7.25 -2.29
C GLU A 112 10.12 7.66 -2.03
N ARG A 113 9.35 7.78 -3.12
CA ARG A 113 7.90 7.99 -3.04
C ARG A 113 7.26 6.68 -2.63
N VAL A 114 6.84 6.57 -1.37
CA VAL A 114 5.90 5.53 -0.97
C VAL A 114 4.55 5.91 -1.58
N GLY A 115 4.09 5.14 -2.57
CA GLY A 115 2.75 5.32 -3.12
C GLY A 115 1.72 4.98 -2.03
N GLY A 116 0.59 5.69 -2.01
CA GLY A 116 -0.44 5.53 -0.96
C GLY A 116 -0.34 6.61 0.10
N GLY A 117 0.76 6.70 0.86
CA GLY A 117 0.81 7.55 2.06
C GLY A 117 0.52 9.04 1.85
N ALA A 118 0.97 9.65 0.74
CA ALA A 118 0.67 11.06 0.47
C ALA A 118 -0.79 11.28 0.03
N ALA A 119 -1.36 10.36 -0.75
CA ALA A 119 -2.75 10.47 -1.18
C ALA A 119 -3.70 10.15 -0.02
N GLU A 120 -3.35 9.18 0.83
CA GLU A 120 -4.07 8.78 2.02
C GLU A 120 -3.98 9.84 3.11
N MET A 121 -2.82 10.46 3.35
CA MET A 121 -2.70 11.64 4.22
C MET A 121 -3.47 12.86 3.68
N ILE A 122 -3.52 13.07 2.36
CA ILE A 122 -4.34 14.13 1.76
C ILE A 122 -5.82 13.79 1.89
N LEU A 123 -6.23 12.54 1.70
CA LEU A 123 -7.60 12.07 1.88
C LEU A 123 -8.04 12.15 3.35
N ASP A 124 -7.18 11.79 4.30
CA ASP A 124 -7.43 11.94 5.74
C ASP A 124 -7.51 13.42 6.11
N ALA A 125 -6.59 14.26 5.62
CA ALA A 125 -6.62 15.70 5.85
C ALA A 125 -7.86 16.36 5.24
N SER A 126 -8.31 15.91 4.07
CA SER A 126 -9.54 16.42 3.46
C SER A 126 -10.79 15.82 4.10
N ALA A 127 -10.79 14.56 4.54
CA ALA A 127 -11.88 13.99 5.33
C ALA A 127 -12.08 14.73 6.67
N MET A 128 -10.98 15.20 7.29
CA MET A 128 -11.03 16.10 8.44
C MET A 128 -11.60 17.49 8.12
N ASP A 129 -11.36 18.03 6.92
CA ASP A 129 -11.93 19.31 6.47
C ASP A 129 -13.42 19.20 6.06
N PHE A 130 -13.89 18.02 5.65
CA PHE A 130 -15.26 17.81 5.18
C PHE A 130 -16.27 17.39 6.27
N ALA A 131 -15.81 17.00 7.46
CA ALA A 131 -16.64 16.28 8.43
C ALA A 131 -16.89 17.02 9.76
N GLU A 132 -17.92 17.88 9.78
CA GLU A 132 -18.93 17.85 10.84
C GLU A 132 -20.22 18.54 10.36
N GLU A 133 -20.15 19.79 9.92
CA GLU A 133 -21.32 20.58 9.51
C GLU A 133 -22.05 20.02 8.29
N THR A 134 -21.32 19.60 7.25
CA THR A 134 -21.92 19.13 5.99
C THR A 134 -22.64 17.79 6.14
N LEU A 135 -22.07 16.88 6.95
CA LEU A 135 -22.64 15.56 7.20
C LEU A 135 -23.86 15.65 8.13
N ILE A 136 -23.83 16.54 9.13
CA ILE A 136 -25.00 16.83 9.98
C ILE A 136 -26.11 17.47 9.13
N ALA A 137 -25.77 18.39 8.22
CA ALA A 137 -26.76 19.00 7.34
C ALA A 137 -27.42 18.01 6.37
N GLU A 138 -26.67 17.08 5.77
CA GLU A 138 -27.23 16.04 4.90
C GLU A 138 -28.13 15.06 5.67
N ILE A 139 -27.72 14.62 6.86
CA ILE A 139 -28.52 13.71 7.69
C ILE A 139 -29.81 14.39 8.18
N MET A 140 -29.75 15.68 8.51
CA MET A 140 -30.93 16.46 8.94
C MET A 140 -31.85 16.83 7.77
N ALA A 141 -31.33 16.88 6.54
CA ALA A 141 -32.11 17.18 5.34
C ALA A 141 -32.94 15.99 4.82
N ASP A 142 -32.53 14.76 5.13
CA ASP A 142 -33.22 13.52 4.72
C ASP A 142 -34.06 12.89 5.85
N ALA A 143 -34.22 13.61 6.98
CA ALA A 143 -35.06 13.18 8.09
C ALA A 143 -36.55 13.30 7.72
N PRO A 144 -37.37 12.25 7.95
CA PRO A 144 -38.81 12.32 7.69
C PRO A 144 -39.49 13.38 8.58
N PRO A 145 -40.56 14.04 8.10
CA PRO A 145 -41.14 15.27 8.67
C PRO A 145 -41.77 15.12 10.07
N GLU A 146 -41.73 13.94 10.66
CA GLU A 146 -42.31 13.63 11.98
C GLU A 146 -41.40 14.09 13.14
N LEU A 147 -40.19 14.59 12.87
CA LEU A 147 -39.22 15.05 13.87
C LEU A 147 -38.92 16.56 13.86
N GLU A 148 -39.67 17.38 13.11
CA GLU A 148 -39.47 18.85 13.05
C GLU A 148 -39.97 19.63 14.29
N GLY A 149 -40.40 18.94 15.37
CA GLY A 149 -41.08 19.57 16.51
C GLY A 149 -40.55 19.23 17.91
N ALA A 150 -39.43 18.51 18.05
CA ALA A 150 -38.89 18.17 19.37
C ALA A 150 -37.55 18.90 19.60
N ALA A 151 -37.65 20.18 19.97
CA ALA A 151 -36.60 20.90 20.67
C ALA A 151 -36.83 20.81 22.19
#